data_AF-A0A662VCR0-F1
#
_entry.id   AF-A0A662VCR0-F1
#
_cell.length_a   1.000
_cell.length_b   1.000
_cell.length_c   1.000
_cell.angle_alpha   90.00
_cell.angle_beta   90.00
_cell.angle_gamma   90.00
#
_symmetry.space_group_name_H-M   'P 1'
#
loop_
_entity.id
_entity.type
_entity.pdbx_description
1 polymer ?
#
loop_
_entity_poly.entity_id
_entity_poly.type
_entity_poly.pdbx_seq_one_letter_code
_entity_poly.pdbx_strand_id
1 'polypeptide(L)' 'MIRPRGCNAIGHRGWFTMKCRICARVLTVGEDLIYYCPKCVEINETYFCEADKRKLHGKCPYCSTELQLLI' A
#
# COMPACT_ATOMS: atom_id res chain seq x y z
N MET A 1 -6.81 -10.18 -4.35
CA MET A 1 -8.29 -10.03 -4.37
C MET A 1 -8.69 -8.93 -3.37
N ILE A 2 -8.95 -7.74 -3.88
CA ILE A 2 -9.40 -6.58 -3.11
C ILE A 2 -10.89 -6.82 -2.79
N ARG A 3 -11.29 -6.85 -1.51
CA ARG A 3 -12.70 -7.03 -1.09
C ARG A 3 -13.36 -5.66 -0.97
N PRO A 4 -14.23 -5.24 -1.91
CA PRO A 4 -14.98 -4.01 -1.75
C PRO A 4 -16.10 -4.26 -0.73
N ARG A 5 -16.02 -3.63 0.44
CA ARG A 5 -17.17 -3.49 1.34
C ARG A 5 -17.91 -2.20 0.97
N GLY A 6 -19.13 -2.33 0.46
CA GLY A 6 -20.07 -1.22 0.24
C GLY A 6 -19.79 -0.37 -1.01
N CYS A 7 -20.01 -0.92 -2.21
CA CYS A 7 -19.83 -0.19 -3.46
C CYS A 7 -21.01 0.72 -3.88
N ASN A 8 -22.11 0.81 -3.11
CA ASN A 8 -23.40 1.32 -3.63
C ASN A 8 -24.00 2.53 -2.88
N ALA A 9 -23.21 3.41 -2.25
CA ALA A 9 -23.75 4.67 -1.75
C ALA A 9 -23.10 5.88 -2.46
N ILE A 10 -23.96 6.73 -3.02
CA ILE A 10 -23.61 8.00 -3.67
C ILE A 10 -22.91 8.89 -2.62
N GLY A 11 -21.60 9.12 -2.80
CA GLY A 11 -20.71 9.74 -1.81
C GLY A 11 -19.48 8.90 -1.41
N HIS A 12 -19.37 7.64 -1.84
CA HIS A 12 -18.19 6.80 -1.61
C HIS A 12 -16.97 7.24 -2.43
N ARG A 13 -16.01 7.93 -1.78
CA ARG A 13 -14.61 7.88 -2.25
C ARG A 13 -14.13 6.46 -1.94
N GLY A 14 -13.97 5.60 -2.94
CA GLY A 14 -13.70 4.17 -2.71
C GLY A 14 -12.68 3.93 -1.61
N TRP A 15 -13.09 3.27 -0.52
CA TRP A 15 -12.21 2.90 0.59
C TRP A 15 -11.34 1.73 0.10
N PHE A 16 -10.32 2.03 -0.70
CA PHE A 16 -9.34 1.04 -1.13
C PHE A 16 -8.44 0.74 0.05
N THR A 17 -8.59 -0.45 0.62
CA THR A 17 -7.71 -0.91 1.69
C THR A 17 -6.61 -1.79 1.10
N MET A 18 -5.36 -1.42 1.31
CA MET A 18 -4.18 -2.21 0.98
C MET A 18 -3.68 -2.92 2.23
N LYS A 19 -2.83 -3.94 2.05
CA LYS A 19 -2.20 -4.63 3.17
C LYS A 19 -0.69 -4.47 3.06
N CYS A 20 -0.05 -4.05 4.15
CA CYS A 20 1.40 -4.01 4.19
C CYS A 20 1.96 -5.42 4.09
N ARG A 21 2.92 -5.66 3.18
CA ARG A 21 3.50 -6.98 2.96
C ARG A 21 4.33 -7.49 4.14
N ILE A 22 4.86 -6.59 4.96
CA ILE A 22 5.77 -6.92 6.08
C ILE A 22 4.98 -7.11 7.37
N CYS A 23 4.34 -6.04 7.86
CA CYS A 23 3.60 -6.09 9.12
C CYS A 23 2.16 -6.60 9.00
N ALA A 24 1.69 -6.92 7.78
CA ALA A 24 0.32 -7.35 7.54
C ALA A 24 -0.78 -6.35 7.97
N ARG A 25 -0.41 -5.10 8.30
CA ARG A 25 -1.35 -4.04 8.66
C ARG A 25 -2.23 -3.65 7.47
N VAL A 26 -3.51 -3.44 7.73
CA VAL A 26 -4.44 -2.89 6.75
C VAL A 26 -4.25 -1.37 6.71
N LEU A 27 -4.05 -0.83 5.52
CA LEU A 27 -3.82 0.59 5.25
C LEU A 27 -4.96 1.10 4.38
N THR A 28 -5.55 2.23 4.72
CA THR A 28 -6.64 2.82 3.93
C THR A 28 -6.11 3.95 3.05
N VAL A 29 -6.33 3.85 1.74
CA VAL A 29 -5.95 4.88 0.77
C VAL A 29 -6.69 6.18 1.08
N GLY A 30 -5.94 7.26 1.30
CA GLY A 30 -6.47 8.58 1.65
C GLY A 30 -6.47 8.92 3.13
N GLU A 31 -6.26 7.95 4.02
CA GLU A 31 -6.08 8.15 5.47
C GLU A 31 -4.65 7.84 5.91
N ASP A 32 -4.09 6.74 5.42
CA ASP A 32 -2.74 6.30 5.74
C ASP A 32 -1.73 6.67 4.64
N LEU A 33 -0.48 6.92 5.03
CA LEU A 33 0.65 7.04 4.09
C LEU A 33 1.05 5.65 3.59
N ILE A 34 0.77 5.38 2.32
CA ILE A 34 1.05 4.11 1.67
C ILE A 34 2.23 4.28 0.73
N TYR A 35 3.23 3.41 0.87
CA TYR A 35 4.37 3.36 -0.04
C TYR A 35 4.30 2.09 -0.89
N TYR A 36 4.69 2.18 -2.16
CA TYR A 36 4.72 1.03 -3.06
C TYR A 36 6.02 0.99 -3.87
N CYS A 37 6.37 -0.20 -4.33
CA CYS A 37 7.48 -0.37 -5.27
C CYS A 37 6.95 -0.40 -6.71
N PRO A 38 7.36 0.51 -7.61
CA PRO A 38 6.82 0.58 -8.97
C PRO A 38 7.12 -0.66 -9.81
N LYS A 39 8.17 -1.42 -9.48
CA LYS A 39 8.54 -2.65 -10.21
C LYS A 39 7.88 -3.91 -9.66
N CYS A 40 7.64 -3.96 -8.36
CA CYS A 40 7.17 -5.17 -7.69
C CYS A 40 5.66 -5.14 -7.38
N VAL A 41 5.02 -3.96 -7.44
CA VAL A 41 3.60 -3.81 -7.11
C VAL A 41 2.71 -4.65 -8.02
N GLU A 42 3.01 -4.74 -9.32
CA GLU A 42 2.22 -5.52 -10.28
C GLU A 42 2.31 -7.03 -10.04
N ILE A 43 3.41 -7.51 -9.45
CA ILE A 43 3.66 -8.94 -9.27
C ILE A 43 3.24 -9.40 -7.88
N ASN A 44 3.52 -8.60 -6.84
CA ASN A 44 3.45 -9.03 -5.44
C ASN A 44 2.54 -8.16 -4.56
N GLU A 45 1.81 -7.19 -5.14
CA GLU A 45 1.00 -6.23 -4.37
C GLU A 45 1.83 -5.60 -3.22
N THR A 46 3.10 -5.25 -3.50
CA THR A 46 4.04 -4.76 -2.49
C THR A 46 3.72 -3.34 -2.07
N TYR A 47 2.82 -3.23 -1.11
CA TYR A 47 2.51 -2.02 -0.35
C TYR A 47 3.20 -2.07 1.03
N PHE A 48 3.64 -0.91 1.50
CA PHE A 48 4.36 -0.72 2.74
C PHE A 48 3.79 0.45 3.53
N CYS A 49 3.73 0.32 4.84
CA CYS A 49 3.40 1.42 5.73
C CYS A 49 4.62 2.32 5.94
N GLU A 50 4.41 3.53 6.47
CA GLU A 50 5.50 4.45 6.81
C GLU A 50 6.54 3.82 7.74
N ALA A 51 6.10 3.07 8.76
CA ALA A 51 7.00 2.46 9.73
C ALA A 51 7.95 1.43 9.09
N ASP A 52 7.44 0.57 8.21
CA ASP A 52 8.26 -0.41 7.50
C ASP A 52 9.12 0.24 6.41
N LYS A 53 8.62 1.29 5.75
CA LYS A 53 9.41 2.11 4.83
C LYS A 53 10.62 2.74 5.54
N ARG A 54 10.43 3.22 6.78
CA ARG A 54 11.51 3.77 7.62
C ARG A 54 12.54 2.70 8.01
N LYS A 55 12.09 1.50 8.38
CA LYS A 55 12.99 0.36 8.68
C LYS A 55 13.79 -0.10 7.46
N LEU A 56 13.17 -0.05 6.29
CA LEU A 56 13.81 -0.41 5.02
C LEU A 56 14.61 0.74 4.39
N HIS A 57 14.76 1.87 5.08
CA HIS A 57 15.44 3.07 4.58
C HIS A 57 14.92 3.54 3.21
N GLY A 58 13.63 3.36 2.94
CA GLY A 58 13.03 3.75 1.66
C GLY A 58 13.28 2.79 0.50
N LYS A 59 13.85 1.60 0.72
CA LYS A 59 14.17 0.65 -0.35
C LYS A 59 13.25 -0.57 -0.33
N CYS A 60 12.91 -1.08 -1.50
CA CYS A 60 12.16 -2.32 -1.64
C CYS A 60 13.03 -3.52 -1.25
N PRO A 61 12.55 -4.44 -0.38
CA PRO A 61 13.34 -5.60 0.06
C PRO A 61 13.60 -6.62 -1.05
N TYR A 62 12.84 -6.57 -2.15
CA TYR A 62 12.96 -7.53 -3.26
C TYR A 62 13.93 -7.07 -4.35
N CYS A 63 13.87 -5.79 -4.73
CA CYS A 63 14.61 -5.26 -5.88
C CYS A 63 15.51 -4.07 -5.55
N SER A 64 15.61 -3.69 -4.27
CA SER A 64 16.37 -2.52 -3.77
C SER A 64 16.02 -1.18 -4.39
N THR A 65 14.92 -1.10 -5.17
CA THR A 65 14.43 0.14 -5.79
C THR A 65 13.80 1.02 -4.72
N GLU A 66 13.90 2.34 -4.89
CA GLU A 66 13.31 3.31 -3.99
C GLU A 66 11.77 3.20 -3.99
N LEU A 67 11.18 3.26 -2.80
CA LEU A 67 9.74 3.19 -2.57
C LEU A 67 9.11 4.55 -2.86
N GLN A 68 8.06 4.54 -3.68
CA GLN A 68 7.29 5.74 -4.02
C GLN A 68 6.08 5.86 -3.11
N LEU A 69 5.71 7.10 -2.78
CA LEU A 69 4.48 7.37 -2.05
C LEU A 69 3.30 7.24 -3.01
N LEU A 70 2.30 6.43 -2.61
CA LEU A 70 1.00 6.39 -3.26
C LEU A 70 0.18 7.57 -2.72
N ILE A 71 -0.11 8.53 -3.61
CA ILE A 71 -0.95 9.71 -3.36
C ILE A 71 -2.29 9.55 -4.04
#